data_AF-A0A7R9V6Z9-F1
#
_entry.id   AF-A0A7R9V6Z9-F1
#
_cell.length_a   1.000
_cell.length_b   1.000
_cell.length_c   1.000
_cell.angle_alpha   90.00
_cell.angle_beta   90.00
_cell.angle_gamma   90.00
#
_symmetry.space_group_name_H-M   'P 1'
#
loop_
_entity.id
_entity.type
_entity.pdbx_description
1 polymer ?
#
loop_
_entity_poly.entity_id
_entity_poly.type
_entity_poly.pdbx_seq_one_letter_code
_entity_poly.pdbx_strand_id
1 'polypeptide(L)'
;AARASPFAGSQEPQRHRPIHVARRGVHLNIPQRDTVPCALRPARETDVQTAPRTMFKNAFQSGFLSILYSIGSKPLQIWDKQVRNGHIKRITDQDIQSSVLEIMSDNVASTYVVTPADPQKTLGIKLPFLVMIIKNLKKYFSFEVQVLDDKNVRRRFRASNYQSTTRVKPFICTMPMRLDDGWNQIQFNLSDFTRRAYGTNYIETLRVQVHANCRIRRIYFSDRLYSEEELPPEFKLFLPIQK
;
A
#
# COMPACT_ATOMS: atom_id res chain seq x y z
N ALA A 1 -3.16 38.54 59.38
CA ALA A 1 -2.02 39.32 59.91
C ALA A 1 -0.77 38.83 59.19
N ALA A 2 -0.27 39.57 58.19
CA ALA A 2 0.81 40.57 58.27
C ALA A 2 2.18 39.90 57.98
N ARG A 3 2.77 40.14 56.79
CA ARG A 3 3.88 41.11 56.50
C ARG A 3 5.22 40.62 57.09
N ALA A 4 6.39 40.72 56.47
CA ALA A 4 6.90 41.30 55.22
C ALA A 4 8.36 40.81 55.01
N SER A 5 8.90 40.99 53.80
CA SER A 5 10.35 41.02 53.42
C SER A 5 11.13 42.12 54.22
N PRO A 6 12.43 42.51 53.98
CA PRO A 6 13.22 42.57 52.72
C PRO A 6 14.79 42.51 52.83
N PHE A 7 15.47 42.87 51.72
CA PHE A 7 16.88 43.30 51.49
C PHE A 7 17.97 42.21 51.31
N ALA A 8 18.99 42.35 50.45
CA ALA A 8 19.33 43.19 49.29
C ALA A 8 20.74 42.82 48.78
N GLY A 9 21.07 43.21 47.53
CA GLY A 9 22.45 43.32 47.02
C GLY A 9 22.63 42.76 45.60
N SER A 10 22.18 43.41 44.50
CA SER A 10 22.79 44.52 43.75
C SER A 10 24.13 44.20 43.03
N GLN A 11 24.11 44.05 41.69
CA GLN A 11 24.66 45.05 40.75
C GLN A 11 24.45 44.64 39.28
N GLU A 12 23.95 45.60 38.51
CA GLU A 12 23.66 45.69 37.08
C GLU A 12 24.86 46.38 36.35
N PRO A 13 24.80 46.88 35.10
CA PRO A 13 24.68 46.21 33.80
C PRO A 13 25.85 46.63 32.86
N GLN A 14 25.97 46.04 31.66
CA GLN A 14 26.62 46.75 30.54
C GLN A 14 25.78 46.71 29.26
N ARG A 15 25.40 47.91 28.81
CA ARG A 15 24.90 48.24 27.47
C ARG A 15 26.02 48.93 26.70
N HIS A 16 26.09 48.72 25.38
CA HIS A 16 26.31 49.73 24.31
C HIS A 16 26.39 48.93 22.98
N ARG A 17 25.31 48.86 22.18
CA ARG A 17 24.88 49.72 21.06
C ARG A 17 25.65 49.52 19.72
N PRO A 18 24.97 49.72 18.57
CA PRO A 18 25.26 49.06 17.29
C PRO A 18 26.09 49.94 16.35
N ILE A 19 26.68 49.33 15.31
CA ILE A 19 27.33 50.04 14.20
C ILE A 19 26.73 49.57 12.87
N HIS A 20 26.32 50.55 12.07
CA HIS A 20 25.95 50.46 10.66
C HIS A 20 27.00 51.20 9.82
N VAL A 21 26.92 50.97 8.50
CA VAL A 21 27.54 51.72 7.38
C VAL A 21 28.86 51.16 6.83
N ALA A 22 28.83 50.55 5.63
CA ALA A 22 29.24 51.19 4.37
C ALA A 22 29.44 50.19 3.22
N ARG A 23 28.93 50.57 2.05
CA ARG A 23 29.22 50.00 0.72
C ARG A 23 30.67 50.22 0.32
N ARG A 24 31.26 49.29 -0.45
CA ARG A 24 32.02 49.57 -1.69
C ARG A 24 32.29 48.27 -2.45
N GLY A 25 32.03 48.33 -3.75
CA GLY A 25 32.20 47.21 -4.67
C GLY A 25 33.65 46.96 -5.05
N VAL A 26 33.89 45.75 -5.55
CA VAL A 26 35.09 45.39 -6.29
C VAL A 26 34.64 44.75 -7.59
N HIS A 27 34.94 45.45 -8.68
CA HIS A 27 34.92 44.95 -10.06
C HIS A 27 35.94 43.82 -10.21
N LEU A 28 35.55 42.72 -10.84
CA LEU A 28 36.49 41.81 -11.49
C LEU A 28 36.02 41.52 -12.92
N ASN A 29 36.95 41.77 -13.83
CA ASN A 29 36.81 41.80 -15.28
C ASN A 29 36.59 40.40 -15.88
N ILE A 30 35.74 40.40 -16.89
CA ILE A 30 35.53 39.38 -17.91
C ILE A 30 36.73 39.39 -18.89
N PRO A 31 37.21 38.24 -19.37
CA PRO A 31 37.78 38.13 -20.70
C PRO A 31 36.79 37.44 -21.66
N GLN A 32 36.51 38.12 -22.75
CA GLN A 32 35.79 37.62 -23.93
C GLN A 32 36.63 36.54 -24.63
N ARG A 33 35.98 35.46 -25.10
CA ARG A 33 36.38 34.73 -26.30
C ARG A 33 35.14 34.23 -27.05
N ASP A 34 34.91 34.92 -28.16
CA ASP A 34 34.61 34.42 -29.50
C ASP A 34 33.60 33.29 -29.71
N THR A 35 32.48 33.75 -30.23
CA THR A 35 31.39 33.12 -30.96
C THR A 35 31.85 32.23 -32.12
N VAL A 36 31.35 30.99 -32.17
CA VAL A 36 31.02 30.30 -33.44
C VAL A 36 29.73 29.46 -33.21
N PRO A 37 28.74 29.48 -34.12
CA PRO A 37 27.39 28.98 -33.82
C PRO A 37 27.26 27.50 -34.15
N CYS A 38 26.96 26.66 -33.15
CA CYS A 38 26.52 25.29 -33.41
C CYS A 38 25.01 25.29 -33.67
N ALA A 39 24.65 24.93 -34.90
CA ALA A 39 23.31 24.87 -35.43
C ALA A 39 22.29 24.22 -34.47
N LEU A 40 21.16 24.90 -34.33
CA LEU A 40 19.90 24.39 -33.78
C LEU A 40 19.56 23.05 -34.43
N ARG A 41 19.71 21.95 -33.67
CA ARG A 41 18.95 20.74 -33.94
C ARG A 41 17.58 20.93 -33.29
N PRO A 42 16.46 20.70 -34.01
CA PRO A 42 15.17 20.69 -33.36
C PRO A 42 15.17 19.56 -32.32
N ALA A 43 14.93 19.93 -31.07
CA ALA A 43 14.60 18.99 -30.03
C ALA A 43 13.37 18.21 -30.53
N ARG A 44 13.53 16.90 -30.75
CA ARG A 44 12.40 16.03 -31.02
C ARG A 44 11.48 16.09 -29.81
N GLU A 45 10.35 16.77 -29.97
CA GLU A 45 9.13 16.51 -29.23
C GLU A 45 8.82 15.01 -29.33
N THR A 46 9.03 14.30 -28.23
CA THR A 46 8.21 13.15 -27.79
C THR A 46 8.59 12.77 -26.36
N ASP A 47 8.43 13.69 -25.41
CA ASP A 47 8.21 13.24 -24.03
C ASP A 47 6.72 12.96 -23.87
N VAL A 48 6.28 11.85 -24.47
CA VAL A 48 4.97 11.28 -24.17
C VAL A 48 5.09 10.76 -22.75
N GLN A 49 4.67 11.58 -21.78
CA GLN A 49 4.30 11.13 -20.45
C GLN A 49 3.32 9.98 -20.62
N THR A 50 3.85 8.77 -20.64
CA THR A 50 3.06 7.56 -20.83
C THR A 50 2.36 7.38 -19.50
N ALA A 51 1.10 7.84 -19.42
CA ALA A 51 0.27 7.65 -18.24
C ALA A 51 0.40 6.18 -17.78
N PRO A 52 0.55 5.91 -16.47
CA PRO A 52 0.75 4.56 -15.99
C PRO A 52 -0.36 3.68 -16.55
N ARG A 53 0.04 2.62 -17.29
CA ARG A 53 -0.93 1.73 -17.95
C ARG A 53 -1.73 1.01 -16.85
N THR A 54 -2.97 1.45 -16.66
CA THR A 54 -3.95 0.86 -15.75
C THR A 54 -4.56 -0.41 -16.35
N MET A 55 -4.48 -1.54 -15.65
CA MET A 55 -4.90 -2.85 -16.18
C MET A 55 -6.43 -3.02 -16.28
N PHE A 56 -7.19 -2.55 -15.28
CA PHE A 56 -8.64 -2.80 -15.19
C PHE A 56 -9.50 -1.55 -15.46
N LYS A 57 -8.92 -0.42 -15.85
CA LYS A 57 -9.65 0.85 -16.05
C LYS A 57 -10.77 0.75 -17.09
N ASN A 58 -10.60 -0.11 -18.10
CA ASN A 58 -11.59 -0.36 -19.16
C ASN A 58 -12.37 -1.67 -18.97
N ALA A 59 -12.11 -2.41 -17.89
CA ALA A 59 -12.85 -3.62 -17.58
C ALA A 59 -14.19 -3.25 -16.92
N PHE A 60 -15.21 -4.07 -17.13
CA PHE A 60 -16.47 -3.94 -16.41
C PHE A 60 -16.24 -4.25 -14.92
N GLN A 61 -16.44 -3.28 -14.05
CA GLN A 61 -16.22 -3.39 -12.60
C GLN A 61 -17.56 -3.26 -11.87
N SER A 62 -18.42 -4.28 -11.98
CA SER A 62 -19.69 -4.35 -11.25
C SER A 62 -19.88 -5.73 -10.64
N GLY A 63 -20.49 -5.79 -9.46
CA GLY A 63 -20.64 -7.01 -8.67
C GLY A 63 -19.30 -7.50 -8.13
N PHE A 64 -18.63 -8.39 -8.86
CA PHE A 64 -17.40 -9.06 -8.42
C PHE A 64 -16.27 -8.96 -9.43
N LEU A 65 -15.05 -8.70 -8.96
CA LEU A 65 -13.83 -8.73 -9.78
C LEU A 65 -12.76 -9.59 -9.10
N SER A 66 -12.57 -10.80 -9.62
CA SER A 66 -11.53 -11.71 -9.13
C SER A 66 -10.16 -11.35 -9.68
N ILE A 67 -9.16 -11.22 -8.81
CA ILE A 67 -7.75 -10.96 -9.20
C ILE A 67 -6.84 -12.17 -8.96
N LEU A 68 -7.28 -13.15 -8.16
CA LEU A 68 -6.58 -14.41 -7.96
C LEU A 68 -7.60 -15.52 -7.70
N TYR A 69 -7.47 -16.63 -8.44
CA TYR A 69 -8.22 -17.85 -8.20
C TYR A 69 -7.33 -19.08 -8.36
N SER A 70 -7.15 -19.85 -7.29
CA SER A 70 -6.17 -20.94 -7.21
C SER A 70 -6.43 -22.12 -8.15
N ILE A 71 -7.69 -22.37 -8.53
CA ILE A 71 -8.10 -23.47 -9.42
C ILE A 71 -7.82 -23.15 -10.90
N GLY A 72 -7.61 -21.87 -11.26
CA GLY A 72 -7.33 -21.47 -12.63
C GLY A 72 -6.04 -22.10 -13.20
N SER A 73 -5.93 -22.12 -14.53
CA SER A 73 -4.75 -22.65 -15.24
C SER A 73 -3.47 -21.87 -14.91
N LYS A 74 -3.55 -20.55 -14.80
CA LYS A 74 -2.45 -19.64 -14.45
C LYS A 74 -2.88 -18.64 -13.36
N PRO A 75 -2.95 -19.04 -12.08
CA PRO A 75 -3.48 -18.21 -10.99
C PRO A 75 -2.67 -16.93 -10.73
N LEU A 76 -1.39 -16.93 -11.08
CA LEU A 76 -0.46 -15.81 -10.90
C LEU A 76 -0.19 -15.04 -12.21
N GLN A 77 -1.07 -15.10 -13.21
CA GLN A 77 -0.83 -14.48 -14.53
C GLN A 77 -0.51 -12.98 -14.46
N ILE A 78 -1.19 -12.24 -13.57
CA ILE A 78 -0.99 -10.79 -13.38
C ILE A 78 -0.08 -10.46 -12.19
N TRP A 79 0.45 -11.48 -11.51
CA TRP A 79 1.19 -11.35 -10.26
C TRP A 79 2.68 -11.57 -10.49
N ASP A 80 3.52 -10.71 -9.91
CA ASP A 80 4.94 -11.00 -9.74
C ASP A 80 5.16 -11.77 -8.44
N LYS A 81 6.21 -12.59 -8.43
CA LYS A 81 6.59 -13.45 -7.31
C LYS A 81 8.00 -13.10 -6.84
N GLN A 82 8.12 -12.82 -5.55
CA GLN A 82 9.40 -12.64 -4.89
C GLN A 82 9.56 -13.76 -3.87
N VAL A 83 10.63 -14.53 -4.01
CA VAL A 83 10.87 -15.71 -3.16
C VAL A 83 12.31 -15.69 -2.70
N ARG A 84 12.51 -15.62 -1.39
CA ARG A 84 13.82 -15.74 -0.75
C ARG A 84 13.69 -16.56 0.52
N ASN A 85 14.35 -17.72 0.55
CA ASN A 85 14.28 -18.70 1.63
C ASN A 85 12.82 -19.09 1.96
N GLY A 86 12.10 -19.52 0.92
CA GLY A 86 10.69 -19.85 0.99
C GLY A 86 10.23 -20.56 -0.27
N HIS A 87 8.92 -20.81 -0.38
CA HIS A 87 8.33 -21.38 -1.58
C HIS A 87 6.93 -20.84 -1.85
N ILE A 88 6.57 -20.88 -3.13
CA ILE A 88 5.21 -20.64 -3.62
C ILE A 88 4.82 -21.87 -4.42
N LYS A 89 3.83 -22.62 -3.95
CA LYS A 89 3.40 -23.87 -4.57
C LYS A 89 1.88 -23.95 -4.60
N ARG A 90 1.33 -24.62 -5.61
CA ARG A 90 -0.08 -25.01 -5.61
C ARG A 90 -0.20 -26.40 -5.01
N ILE A 91 -1.02 -26.53 -3.97
CA ILE A 91 -1.23 -27.79 -3.24
C ILE A 91 -2.72 -28.08 -3.11
N THR A 92 -3.09 -29.32 -2.82
CA THR A 92 -4.47 -29.68 -2.46
C THR A 92 -4.64 -29.56 -0.95
N ASP A 93 -5.48 -28.65 -0.49
CA ASP A 93 -5.80 -28.52 0.93
C ASP A 93 -6.82 -29.59 1.34
N GLN A 94 -6.57 -30.24 2.48
CA GLN A 94 -7.39 -31.36 2.96
C GLN A 94 -8.76 -30.90 3.46
N ASP A 95 -8.85 -29.71 4.07
CA ASP A 95 -10.10 -29.24 4.67
C ASP A 95 -11.13 -28.94 3.59
N ILE A 96 -10.73 -28.31 2.48
CA ILE A 96 -11.64 -27.93 1.39
C ILE A 96 -11.56 -28.86 0.17
N GLN A 97 -10.68 -29.88 0.21
CA GLN A 97 -10.43 -30.83 -0.88
C GLN A 97 -10.20 -30.16 -2.24
N SER A 98 -9.49 -29.02 -2.24
CA SER A 98 -9.33 -28.18 -3.43
C SER A 98 -7.93 -27.60 -3.55
N SER A 99 -7.57 -27.20 -4.77
CA SER A 99 -6.28 -26.58 -5.05
C SER A 99 -6.19 -25.18 -4.46
N VAL A 100 -5.13 -24.91 -3.72
CA VAL A 100 -4.84 -23.61 -3.07
C VAL A 100 -3.41 -23.19 -3.37
N LEU A 101 -3.17 -21.89 -3.35
CA LEU A 101 -1.83 -21.34 -3.47
C LEU A 101 -1.21 -21.19 -2.08
N GLU A 102 -0.18 -21.98 -1.78
CA GLU A 102 0.58 -21.88 -0.53
C GLU A 102 1.81 -21.00 -0.74
N ILE A 103 1.99 -20.03 0.15
CA ILE A 103 3.16 -19.14 0.22
C ILE A 103 3.76 -19.30 1.61
N MET A 104 5.01 -19.74 1.70
CA MET A 104 5.68 -20.04 2.99
C MET A 104 7.10 -19.49 3.00
N SER A 105 7.50 -18.95 4.14
CA SER A 105 8.89 -18.53 4.40
C SER A 105 9.09 -18.26 5.89
N ASP A 106 10.32 -18.46 6.37
CA ASP A 106 10.69 -18.15 7.76
C ASP A 106 10.64 -16.64 8.03
N ASN A 107 10.99 -15.82 7.02
CA ASN A 107 10.86 -14.36 7.09
C ASN A 107 9.67 -13.89 6.24
N VAL A 108 8.63 -13.38 6.91
CA VAL A 108 7.38 -12.91 6.27
C VAL A 108 7.65 -11.86 5.18
N ALA A 109 8.64 -11.00 5.36
CA ALA A 109 8.92 -9.92 4.42
C ALA A 109 9.70 -10.40 3.17
N SER A 110 10.36 -11.56 3.22
CA SER A 110 11.27 -12.01 2.14
C SER A 110 10.56 -12.71 0.99
N THR A 111 9.36 -13.25 1.24
CA THR A 111 8.57 -13.97 0.23
C THR A 111 7.16 -13.38 0.16
N TYR A 112 6.76 -12.94 -1.03
CA TYR A 112 5.44 -12.35 -1.27
C TYR A 112 5.06 -12.45 -2.76
N VAL A 113 3.76 -12.30 -3.03
CA VAL A 113 3.23 -12.07 -4.37
C VAL A 113 2.66 -10.66 -4.43
N VAL A 114 2.87 -9.98 -5.56
CA VAL A 114 2.40 -8.61 -5.77
C VAL A 114 1.72 -8.49 -7.12
N THR A 115 0.62 -7.75 -7.18
CA THR A 115 -0.07 -7.41 -8.42
C THR A 115 -0.27 -5.90 -8.52
N PRO A 116 -0.07 -5.31 -9.71
CA PRO A 116 0.36 -5.95 -10.95
C PRO A 116 1.85 -6.33 -10.94
N ALA A 117 2.20 -7.32 -11.78
CA ALA A 117 3.58 -7.80 -11.91
C ALA A 117 4.58 -6.72 -12.33
N ASP A 118 4.12 -5.74 -13.11
CA ASP A 118 4.93 -4.60 -13.54
C ASP A 118 4.87 -3.44 -12.52
N PRO A 119 6.01 -2.99 -11.97
CA PRO A 119 6.09 -1.85 -11.05
C PRO A 119 5.68 -0.49 -11.64
N GLN A 120 5.52 -0.37 -12.96
CA GLN A 120 5.04 0.85 -13.62
C GLN A 120 3.53 0.83 -13.93
N LYS A 121 2.89 -0.34 -13.86
CA LYS A 121 1.44 -0.50 -14.09
C LYS A 121 0.66 -0.42 -12.79
N THR A 122 -0.63 -0.07 -12.85
CA THR A 122 -1.54 -0.11 -11.69
C THR A 122 -2.77 -0.95 -12.01
N LEU A 123 -3.44 -1.47 -10.98
CA LEU A 123 -4.70 -2.21 -11.16
C LEU A 123 -5.81 -1.29 -11.67
N GLY A 124 -6.07 -0.18 -10.97
CA GLY A 124 -7.14 0.76 -11.32
C GLY A 124 -8.54 0.22 -10.99
N ILE A 125 -8.67 -0.48 -9.85
CA ILE A 125 -9.93 -1.09 -9.41
C ILE A 125 -10.66 -0.12 -8.47
N LYS A 126 -11.91 0.24 -8.81
CA LYS A 126 -12.74 1.22 -8.09
C LYS A 126 -13.69 0.60 -7.07
N LEU A 127 -13.76 -0.73 -7.04
CA LEU A 127 -14.59 -1.46 -6.08
C LEU A 127 -14.06 -1.25 -4.64
N PRO A 128 -14.92 -0.92 -3.66
CA PRO A 128 -14.51 -0.51 -2.32
C PRO A 128 -14.16 -1.67 -1.37
N PHE A 129 -14.72 -2.87 -1.58
CA PHE A 129 -14.46 -4.01 -0.70
C PHE A 129 -13.44 -4.95 -1.34
N LEU A 130 -12.35 -5.21 -0.64
CA LEU A 130 -11.41 -6.28 -0.96
C LEU A 130 -11.73 -7.48 -0.07
N VAL A 131 -11.96 -8.64 -0.68
CA VAL A 131 -12.25 -9.88 0.02
C VAL A 131 -11.18 -10.92 -0.30
N MET A 132 -10.64 -11.55 0.74
CA MET A 132 -9.62 -12.58 0.66
C MET A 132 -10.05 -13.83 1.41
N ILE A 133 -10.00 -14.97 0.73
CA ILE A 133 -10.25 -16.28 1.33
C ILE A 133 -8.90 -16.94 1.58
N ILE A 134 -8.48 -16.95 2.84
CA ILE A 134 -7.17 -17.45 3.26
C ILE A 134 -7.27 -18.43 4.43
N LYS A 135 -6.35 -19.40 4.49
CA LYS A 135 -6.19 -20.28 5.64
C LYS A 135 -5.12 -19.74 6.58
N ASN A 136 -5.46 -19.62 7.86
CA ASN A 136 -4.53 -19.30 8.92
C ASN A 136 -3.67 -20.52 9.24
N LEU A 137 -2.35 -20.37 9.10
CA LEU A 137 -1.37 -21.43 9.38
C LEU A 137 -0.75 -21.29 10.79
N LYS A 138 -1.34 -20.46 11.66
CA LYS A 138 -0.81 -20.13 13.00
C LYS A 138 0.62 -19.59 12.96
N LYS A 139 0.96 -18.88 11.88
CA LYS A 139 2.26 -18.24 11.64
C LYS A 139 2.06 -16.77 11.32
N TYR A 140 3.13 -15.98 11.42
CA TYR A 140 3.08 -14.56 11.10
C TYR A 140 2.76 -14.32 9.63
N PHE A 141 1.73 -13.52 9.41
CA PHE A 141 1.16 -13.20 8.10
C PHE A 141 0.87 -11.70 8.00
N SER A 142 1.03 -11.15 6.81
CA SER A 142 0.62 -9.78 6.51
C SER A 142 0.24 -9.60 5.05
N PHE A 143 -0.57 -8.58 4.75
CA PHE A 143 -0.83 -8.13 3.40
C PHE A 143 -0.80 -6.61 3.35
N GLU A 144 -0.54 -6.06 2.16
CA GLU A 144 -0.50 -4.64 1.89
C GLU A 144 -1.37 -4.30 0.69
N VAL A 145 -2.09 -3.19 0.78
CA VAL A 145 -2.92 -2.64 -0.29
C VAL A 145 -2.56 -1.18 -0.49
N GLN A 146 -2.24 -0.80 -1.72
CA GLN A 146 -2.00 0.58 -2.09
C GLN A 146 -3.24 1.16 -2.74
N VAL A 147 -3.72 2.29 -2.24
CA VAL A 147 -4.89 3.00 -2.75
C VAL A 147 -4.53 4.42 -3.17
N LEU A 148 -5.36 4.98 -4.05
CA LEU A 148 -5.37 6.39 -4.42
C LEU A 148 -6.54 7.09 -3.74
N ASP A 149 -6.27 8.23 -3.10
CA ASP A 149 -7.30 9.09 -2.51
C ASP A 149 -7.69 10.27 -3.43
N ASP A 150 -8.76 10.98 -3.07
CA ASP A 150 -9.27 12.17 -3.78
C ASP A 150 -8.33 13.39 -3.80
N LYS A 151 -7.29 13.38 -2.96
CA LYS A 151 -6.19 14.35 -2.99
C LYS A 151 -5.05 13.89 -3.90
N ASN A 152 -5.26 12.83 -4.67
CA ASN A 152 -4.27 12.23 -5.55
C ASN A 152 -3.02 11.74 -4.80
N VAL A 153 -3.16 11.39 -3.53
CA VAL A 153 -2.09 10.84 -2.69
C VAL A 153 -2.21 9.33 -2.63
N ARG A 154 -1.08 8.64 -2.81
CA ARG A 154 -1.00 7.19 -2.69
C ARG A 154 -0.83 6.82 -1.21
N ARG A 155 -1.77 6.06 -0.67
CA ARG A 155 -1.73 5.55 0.71
C ARG A 155 -1.55 4.05 0.70
N ARG A 156 -0.87 3.51 1.71
CA ARG A 156 -0.69 2.07 1.90
C ARG A 156 -1.35 1.60 3.17
N PHE A 157 -2.22 0.61 3.06
CA PHE A 157 -2.78 -0.10 4.21
C PHE A 157 -2.05 -1.41 4.36
N ARG A 158 -1.48 -1.65 5.54
CA ARG A 158 -0.86 -2.92 5.90
C ARG A 158 -1.63 -3.52 7.06
N ALA A 159 -2.11 -4.74 6.89
CA ALA A 159 -2.70 -5.50 7.97
C ALA A 159 -1.80 -6.69 8.30
N SER A 160 -1.62 -6.99 9.58
CA SER A 160 -0.70 -8.02 10.07
C SER A 160 -1.18 -8.64 11.37
N ASN A 161 -0.95 -9.95 11.56
CA ASN A 161 -1.38 -10.67 12.76
C ASN A 161 -0.38 -10.59 13.94
N TYR A 162 0.78 -9.96 13.73
CA TYR A 162 1.79 -9.70 14.76
C TYR A 162 1.80 -8.24 15.26
N GLN A 163 0.95 -7.39 14.68
CA GLN A 163 0.77 -6.02 15.12
C GLN A 163 -0.34 -5.98 16.17
N SER A 164 -0.14 -5.25 17.27
CA SER A 164 -1.15 -5.13 18.33
C SER A 164 -1.94 -3.82 18.27
N THR A 165 -1.35 -2.75 17.70
CA THR A 165 -1.95 -1.41 17.69
C THR A 165 -2.00 -0.82 16.29
N THR A 166 -3.10 -0.13 15.99
CA THR A 166 -3.21 0.65 14.74
C THR A 166 -2.30 1.86 14.81
N ARG A 167 -1.54 2.12 13.74
CA ARG A 167 -0.69 3.30 13.61
C ARG A 167 -0.93 3.95 12.26
N VAL A 168 -1.30 5.22 12.29
CA VAL A 168 -1.54 6.03 11.09
C VAL A 168 -0.36 6.98 10.90
N LYS A 169 0.37 6.82 9.81
CA LYS A 169 1.38 7.74 9.30
C LYS A 169 0.88 8.33 7.99
N PRO A 170 1.44 9.46 7.50
CA PRO A 170 0.95 10.08 6.28
C PRO A 170 0.78 9.10 5.11
N PHE A 171 1.77 8.27 4.79
CA PHE A 171 1.68 7.38 3.62
C PHE A 171 1.31 5.93 3.93
N ILE A 172 1.26 5.56 5.21
CA ILE A 172 1.03 4.18 5.63
C ILE A 172 0.19 4.09 6.90
N CYS A 173 -0.83 3.24 6.84
CA CYS A 173 -1.60 2.83 8.00
C CYS A 173 -1.34 1.35 8.26
N THR A 174 -0.79 1.02 9.43
CA THR A 174 -0.58 -0.36 9.88
C THR A 174 -1.67 -0.73 10.86
N MET A 175 -2.37 -1.85 10.62
CA MET A 175 -3.48 -2.31 11.44
C MET A 175 -3.24 -3.74 11.95
N PRO A 176 -3.66 -4.04 13.19
CA PRO A 176 -3.72 -5.41 13.68
C PRO A 176 -4.79 -6.19 12.90
N MET A 177 -4.56 -7.48 12.67
CA MET A 177 -5.62 -8.41 12.27
C MET A 177 -5.65 -9.60 13.24
N ARG A 178 -6.83 -10.14 13.47
CA ARG A 178 -7.02 -11.43 14.13
C ARG A 178 -7.59 -12.39 13.10
N LEU A 179 -7.07 -13.62 13.12
CA LEU A 179 -7.52 -14.70 12.23
C LEU A 179 -7.91 -15.86 13.13
N ASP A 180 -9.06 -16.44 12.84
CA ASP A 180 -9.53 -17.65 13.49
C ASP A 180 -8.74 -18.85 12.96
N ASP A 181 -8.89 -19.98 13.63
CA ASP A 181 -8.27 -21.23 13.21
C ASP A 181 -8.92 -21.74 11.92
N GLY A 182 -8.10 -22.18 10.96
CA GLY A 182 -8.58 -22.72 9.69
C GLY A 182 -8.84 -21.65 8.63
N TRP A 183 -9.92 -21.82 7.87
CA TRP A 183 -10.26 -20.95 6.74
C TRP A 183 -11.00 -19.69 7.18
N ASN A 184 -10.50 -18.56 6.72
CA ASN A 184 -11.00 -17.23 7.06
C ASN A 184 -11.39 -16.47 5.79
N GLN A 185 -12.49 -15.72 5.86
CA GLN A 185 -12.87 -14.75 4.84
C GLN A 185 -12.63 -13.34 5.37
N ILE A 186 -11.52 -12.73 4.96
CA ILE A 186 -11.18 -11.36 5.34
C ILE A 186 -11.92 -10.41 4.41
N GLN A 187 -12.73 -9.53 4.97
CA GLN A 187 -13.41 -8.46 4.26
C GLN A 187 -12.78 -7.12 4.65
N PHE A 188 -12.34 -6.36 3.66
CA PHE A 188 -11.55 -5.16 3.88
C PHE A 188 -12.19 -3.97 3.16
N ASN A 189 -12.83 -3.09 3.93
CA ASN A 189 -13.53 -1.92 3.42
C ASN A 189 -12.56 -0.75 3.19
N LEU A 190 -12.02 -0.66 1.97
CA LEU A 190 -11.00 0.33 1.61
C LEU A 190 -11.53 1.76 1.67
N SER A 191 -12.80 1.98 1.32
CA SER A 191 -13.40 3.32 1.33
C SER A 191 -13.52 3.88 2.74
N ASP A 192 -14.01 3.05 3.66
CA ASP A 192 -14.20 3.39 5.06
C ASP A 192 -12.86 3.53 5.81
N PHE A 193 -11.87 2.67 5.53
CA PHE A 193 -10.52 2.84 6.07
C PHE A 193 -9.84 4.12 5.59
N THR A 194 -9.99 4.49 4.32
CA THR A 194 -9.44 5.74 3.78
C THR A 194 -10.06 6.96 4.46
N ARG A 195 -11.38 6.95 4.64
CA ARG A 195 -12.12 8.01 5.33
C ARG A 195 -11.69 8.13 6.79
N ARG A 196 -11.62 7.03 7.53
CA ARG A 196 -11.26 7.04 8.96
C ARG A 196 -9.80 7.40 9.22
N ALA A 197 -8.87 6.93 8.39
CA ALA A 197 -7.45 7.16 8.62
C ALA A 197 -6.99 8.56 8.16
N TYR A 198 -7.55 9.09 7.07
CA TYR A 198 -7.02 10.30 6.42
C TYR A 198 -8.06 11.39 6.18
N GLY A 199 -9.35 11.13 6.43
CA GLY A 199 -10.43 12.09 6.13
C GLY A 199 -10.60 12.33 4.63
N THR A 200 -10.17 11.39 3.78
CA THR A 200 -10.25 11.48 2.32
C THR A 200 -11.13 10.37 1.75
N ASN A 201 -11.55 10.52 0.50
CA ASN A 201 -12.33 9.49 -0.18
C ASN A 201 -11.43 8.55 -1.00
N TYR A 202 -11.79 7.27 -1.02
CA TYR A 202 -11.16 6.26 -1.86
C TYR A 202 -11.57 6.45 -3.32
N ILE A 203 -10.58 6.45 -4.22
CA ILE A 203 -10.81 6.45 -5.67
C ILE A 203 -10.63 5.05 -6.24
N GLU A 204 -9.44 4.48 -6.05
CA GLU A 204 -9.09 3.18 -6.64
C GLU A 204 -7.95 2.48 -5.90
N THR A 205 -7.89 1.17 -6.07
CA THR A 205 -6.76 0.32 -5.68
C THR A 205 -5.74 0.28 -6.79
N LEU A 206 -4.49 0.56 -6.43
CA LEU A 206 -3.33 0.57 -7.32
C LEU A 206 -2.59 -0.76 -7.30
N ARG A 207 -2.35 -1.33 -6.11
CA ARG A 207 -1.57 -2.55 -5.91
C ARG A 207 -2.07 -3.37 -4.74
N VAL A 208 -1.91 -4.69 -4.83
CA VAL A 208 -2.13 -5.63 -3.73
C VAL A 208 -0.89 -6.50 -3.59
N GLN A 209 -0.41 -6.66 -2.37
CA GLN A 209 0.73 -7.50 -2.03
C GLN A 209 0.36 -8.41 -0.86
N VAL A 210 0.64 -9.71 -1.00
CA VAL A 210 0.35 -10.72 0.02
C VAL A 210 1.64 -11.40 0.41
N HIS A 211 1.98 -11.37 1.70
CA HIS A 211 3.20 -11.97 2.24
C HIS A 211 3.05 -13.46 2.55
N ALA A 212 4.18 -14.08 2.90
CA ALA A 212 4.26 -15.47 3.25
C ALA A 212 3.44 -15.87 4.49
N ASN A 213 3.34 -17.20 4.65
CA ASN A 213 2.67 -17.95 5.70
C ASN A 213 1.15 -17.92 5.63
N CYS A 214 0.62 -18.10 4.42
CA CYS A 214 -0.81 -18.27 4.18
C CYS A 214 -1.05 -19.28 3.06
N ARG A 215 -2.26 -19.87 3.06
CA ARG A 215 -2.83 -20.51 1.87
C ARG A 215 -3.95 -19.65 1.33
N ILE A 216 -3.92 -19.36 0.04
CA ILE A 216 -4.85 -18.46 -0.62
C ILE A 216 -5.71 -19.29 -1.59
N ARG A 217 -7.03 -19.19 -1.45
CA ARG A 217 -7.98 -19.78 -2.39
C ARG A 217 -8.43 -18.74 -3.43
N ARG A 218 -8.83 -17.56 -2.97
CA ARG A 218 -9.38 -16.51 -3.83
C ARG A 218 -9.11 -15.13 -3.25
N ILE A 219 -8.85 -14.17 -4.14
CA ILE A 219 -8.83 -12.74 -3.84
C ILE A 219 -9.68 -12.04 -4.88
N TYR A 220 -10.66 -11.27 -4.42
CA TYR A 220 -11.57 -10.55 -5.30
C TYR A 220 -12.01 -9.23 -4.67
N PHE A 221 -12.51 -8.35 -5.51
CA PHE A 221 -13.16 -7.12 -5.09
C PHE A 221 -14.67 -7.22 -5.28
N SER A 222 -15.42 -6.49 -4.46
CA SER A 222 -16.86 -6.32 -4.60
C SER A 222 -17.31 -4.89 -4.38
N ASP A 223 -18.46 -4.54 -4.95
CA ASP A 223 -19.14 -3.25 -4.78
C ASP A 223 -19.77 -3.09 -3.39
N ARG A 224 -20.28 -4.19 -2.84
CA ARG A 224 -20.85 -4.29 -1.49
C ARG A 224 -20.40 -5.56 -0.76
N LEU A 225 -20.74 -5.66 0.52
CA LEU A 225 -20.64 -6.91 1.26
C LEU A 225 -21.87 -7.76 0.95
N TYR A 226 -21.63 -8.92 0.33
CA TYR A 226 -22.67 -9.90 0.03
C TYR A 226 -22.77 -10.91 1.17
N SER A 227 -23.99 -11.32 1.51
CA SER A 227 -24.20 -12.45 2.42
C SER A 227 -23.83 -13.77 1.73
N GLU A 228 -23.63 -14.84 2.50
CA GLU A 228 -23.33 -16.15 1.93
C GLU A 228 -24.42 -16.66 0.99
N GLU A 229 -25.67 -16.27 1.18
CA GLU A 229 -26.80 -16.69 0.32
C GLU A 229 -26.71 -16.05 -1.07
N GLU A 230 -26.38 -14.77 -1.13
CA GLU A 230 -26.27 -13.97 -2.36
C GLU A 230 -25.01 -14.28 -3.17
N LEU A 231 -23.98 -14.83 -2.52
CA LEU A 231 -22.74 -15.18 -3.21
C LEU A 231 -22.99 -16.29 -4.24
N PRO A 232 -22.46 -16.18 -5.46
CA PRO A 232 -22.48 -17.31 -6.38
C PRO A 232 -21.67 -18.48 -5.80
N PRO A 233 -22.01 -19.75 -6.11
CA PRO A 233 -21.34 -20.93 -5.55
C PRO A 233 -19.81 -20.88 -5.69
N GLU A 234 -19.28 -20.33 -6.77
CA GLU A 234 -17.85 -20.22 -6.99
C GLU A 234 -17.13 -19.26 -6.02
N PHE A 235 -17.85 -18.32 -5.39
CA PHE A 235 -17.33 -17.41 -4.37
C PHE A 235 -17.58 -17.91 -2.95
N LYS A 236 -18.42 -18.93 -2.74
CA LYS A 236 -18.66 -19.53 -1.43
C LYS A 236 -17.51 -20.44 -1.02
N LEU A 237 -17.24 -20.45 0.29
CA LEU A 237 -16.34 -21.42 0.89
C LEU A 237 -17.15 -22.64 1.35
N PHE A 238 -17.11 -23.72 0.57
CA PHE A 238 -17.67 -24.99 1.00
C PHE A 238 -16.62 -25.78 1.78
N LEU A 239 -16.90 -26.03 3.06
CA LEU A 239 -16.24 -27.07 3.82
C LEU A 239 -17.03 -28.37 3.62
N PRO A 240 -16.39 -29.48 3.21
CA PRO A 240 -17.01 -30.78 3.18
C PRO A 240 -17.49 -31.14 4.59
N ILE A 241 -18.73 -31.62 4.69
CA ILE A 241 -19.29 -32.13 5.94
C ILE A 241 -18.44 -33.35 6.34
N GLN A 242 -17.76 -33.25 7.47
CA GLN A 242 -17.07 -34.40 8.06
C GLN A 242 -18.13 -35.44 8.41
N LYS A 243 -18.08 -36.61 7.77
CA LYS A 243 -18.90 -37.77 8.14
C LYS A 243 -18.42 -38.36 9.45
#